data_AF-A0A9D5F9S8-F1
#
_entry.id   AF-A0A9D5F9S8-F1
#
_cell.length_a   1.000
_cell.length_b   1.000
_cell.length_c   1.000
_cell.angle_alpha   90.00
_cell.angle_beta   90.00
_cell.angle_gamma   90.00
#
_symmetry.space_group_name_H-M   'P 1'
#
loop_
_entity.id
_entity.type
_entity.pdbx_description
1 polymer ?
#
loop_
_entity_poly.entity_id
_entity_poly.type
_entity_poly.pdbx_seq_one_letter_code
_entity_poly.pdbx_strand_id
1 'polypeptide(L)'
;MNRFFIRPVLSVLLLLPYAMPTIASEGSCYGYLTEMVRSSDFPLQYVGKDKVNLLIDDDDGETVRAQLFFDTDGTGTIGWIKYTPATRVLLNTSAELDEPVELSFDARFADGYANCLTEKQAG
;
A
#
# COMPACT_ATOMS: atom_id res chain seq x y z
N MET A 1 -39.38 -29.06 41.00
CA MET A 1 -39.06 -29.15 39.56
C MET A 1 -38.28 -27.90 39.15
N ASN A 2 -37.08 -28.14 38.61
CA ASN A 2 -36.05 -27.28 38.01
C ASN A 2 -36.02 -25.77 38.24
N ARG A 3 -34.95 -25.34 38.93
CA ARG A 3 -34.33 -24.03 38.82
C ARG A 3 -33.53 -23.96 37.51
N PHE A 4 -33.91 -23.09 36.59
CA PHE A 4 -33.08 -22.75 35.43
C PHE A 4 -32.35 -21.43 35.70
N PHE A 5 -31.08 -21.53 36.09
CA PHE A 5 -30.15 -20.40 36.11
C PHE A 5 -29.68 -20.16 34.67
N ILE A 6 -30.15 -19.08 34.05
CA ILE A 6 -29.64 -18.62 32.76
C ILE A 6 -28.34 -17.85 33.04
N ARG A 7 -27.20 -18.43 32.67
CA ARG A 7 -25.90 -17.74 32.70
C ARG A 7 -25.81 -16.77 31.52
N PRO A 8 -25.40 -15.51 31.71
CA PRO A 8 -25.09 -14.64 30.58
C PRO A 8 -23.76 -15.09 29.99
N VAL A 9 -23.78 -15.55 28.74
CA VAL A 9 -22.56 -15.74 27.96
C VAL A 9 -22.11 -14.34 27.55
N LEU A 10 -21.10 -13.82 28.23
CA LEU A 10 -20.44 -12.57 27.89
C LEU A 10 -19.68 -12.82 26.57
N SER A 11 -20.32 -12.56 25.43
CA SER A 11 -19.66 -12.56 24.13
C SER A 11 -18.66 -11.42 24.10
N VAL A 12 -17.40 -11.72 24.41
CA VAL A 12 -16.26 -10.86 24.14
C VAL A 12 -16.08 -10.83 22.62
N LEU A 13 -16.65 -9.81 21.97
CA LEU A 13 -16.28 -9.45 20.61
C LEU A 13 -14.80 -9.08 20.63
N LEU A 14 -13.94 -9.99 20.16
CA LEU A 14 -12.57 -9.69 19.79
C LEU A 14 -12.62 -8.68 18.64
N LEU A 15 -12.44 -7.40 18.97
CA LEU A 15 -12.13 -6.34 18.01
C LEU A 15 -10.71 -6.62 17.49
N LEU A 16 -10.61 -7.53 16.51
CA LEU A 16 -9.42 -7.63 15.67
C LEU A 16 -9.28 -6.28 14.97
N PRO A 17 -8.14 -5.57 15.11
CA PRO A 17 -7.87 -4.39 14.30
C PRO A 17 -7.69 -4.87 12.87
N TYR A 18 -8.78 -4.88 12.10
CA TYR A 18 -8.69 -4.93 10.65
C TYR A 18 -7.96 -3.66 10.26
N ALA A 19 -6.68 -3.79 9.91
CA ALA A 19 -5.93 -2.73 9.25
C ALA A 19 -6.69 -2.39 7.97
N MET A 20 -7.45 -1.30 8.01
CA MET A 20 -8.12 -0.80 6.83
C MET A 20 -7.04 -0.32 5.88
N PRO A 21 -7.06 -0.74 4.61
CA PRO A 21 -6.09 -0.28 3.65
C PRO A 21 -6.25 1.24 3.47
N THR A 22 -5.13 1.95 3.41
CA THR A 22 -5.10 3.42 3.35
C THR A 22 -4.74 3.88 1.94
N ILE A 23 -5.51 4.82 1.39
CA ILE A 23 -5.18 5.41 0.09
C ILE A 23 -3.97 6.32 0.31
N ALA A 24 -2.94 6.15 -0.52
CA ALA A 24 -1.79 7.04 -0.53
C ALA A 24 -2.23 8.46 -0.89
N SER A 25 -2.14 9.37 0.08
CA SER A 25 -2.47 10.79 -0.10
C SER A 25 -1.24 11.57 -0.56
N GLU A 26 -1.43 12.54 -1.46
CA GLU A 26 -0.38 13.44 -1.96
C GLU A 26 0.39 14.19 -0.85
N GLY A 27 -0.24 14.42 0.31
CA GLY A 27 0.40 15.05 1.48
C GLY A 27 1.09 14.06 2.45
N SER A 28 1.03 12.76 2.16
CA SER A 28 1.67 11.72 2.96
C SER A 28 3.00 11.29 2.32
N CYS A 29 3.88 10.62 3.09
CA CYS A 29 5.11 10.07 2.51
C CYS A 29 4.82 9.08 1.37
N TYR A 30 3.67 8.40 1.41
CA TYR A 30 3.22 7.52 0.33
C TYR A 30 2.90 8.26 -0.97
N GLY A 31 2.72 9.58 -0.97
CA GLY A 31 2.66 10.37 -2.19
C GLY A 31 3.92 10.19 -3.04
N TYR A 32 5.09 10.14 -2.42
CA TYR A 32 6.34 9.82 -3.12
C TYR A 32 6.37 8.38 -3.65
N LEU A 33 5.76 7.42 -2.95
CA LEU A 33 5.64 6.04 -3.44
C LEU A 33 4.74 5.96 -4.68
N THR A 34 3.66 6.73 -4.70
CA THR A 34 2.83 6.90 -5.90
C THR A 34 3.67 7.43 -7.05
N GLU A 35 4.46 8.48 -6.84
CA GLU A 35 5.32 9.05 -7.90
C GLU A 35 6.47 8.13 -8.33
N MET A 36 7.00 7.29 -7.44
CA MET A 36 7.94 6.21 -7.83
C MET A 36 7.29 5.26 -8.84
N VAL A 37 6.05 4.82 -8.58
CA VAL A 37 5.31 3.97 -9.52
C VAL A 37 5.02 4.70 -10.83
N ARG A 38 4.55 5.96 -10.78
CA ARG A 38 4.24 6.75 -11.99
C ARG A 38 5.48 7.01 -12.86
N SER A 39 6.63 7.24 -12.24
CA SER A 39 7.90 7.41 -12.96
C SER A 39 8.53 6.08 -13.41
N SER A 40 8.07 4.95 -12.87
CA SER A 40 8.67 3.65 -13.16
C SER A 40 8.40 3.11 -14.57
N ASP A 41 9.07 2.01 -14.90
CA ASP A 41 8.82 1.15 -16.06
C ASP A 41 7.72 0.10 -15.83
N PHE A 42 6.85 0.27 -14.80
CA PHE A 42 5.69 -0.59 -14.61
C PHE A 42 4.83 -0.67 -15.88
N PRO A 43 4.43 -1.87 -16.36
CA PRO A 43 3.72 -2.06 -17.62
C PRO A 43 2.23 -1.68 -17.50
N LEU A 44 1.93 -0.38 -17.50
CA LEU A 44 0.55 0.13 -17.47
C LEU A 44 -0.12 -0.08 -18.85
N GLN A 45 -1.11 -0.96 -18.91
CA GLN A 45 -1.76 -1.33 -20.17
C GLN A 45 -2.92 -0.41 -20.58
N TYR A 46 -3.72 0.05 -19.61
CA TYR A 46 -5.05 0.64 -19.89
C TYR A 46 -5.21 2.07 -19.39
N VAL A 47 -4.25 2.59 -18.62
CA VAL A 47 -4.35 3.91 -18.00
C VAL A 47 -3.04 4.68 -18.10
N GLY A 48 -3.15 6.00 -18.21
CA GLY A 48 -2.00 6.90 -18.12
C GLY A 48 -1.36 6.85 -16.74
N LYS A 49 -0.05 7.07 -16.69
CA LYS A 49 0.74 7.12 -15.44
C LYS A 49 0.13 8.09 -14.42
N ASP A 50 -0.37 9.23 -14.86
CA ASP A 50 -1.02 10.25 -14.02
C ASP A 50 -2.32 9.78 -13.33
N LYS A 51 -2.89 8.66 -13.76
CA LYS A 51 -4.13 8.09 -13.19
C LYS A 51 -3.90 6.97 -12.18
N VAL A 52 -2.65 6.54 -11.99
CA VAL A 52 -2.30 5.49 -11.04
C VAL A 52 -2.36 6.04 -9.63
N ASN A 53 -3.08 5.36 -8.75
CA ASN A 53 -3.14 5.61 -7.32
C ASN A 53 -2.72 4.35 -6.56
N LEU A 54 -2.30 4.52 -5.31
CA LEU A 54 -1.90 3.42 -4.45
C LEU A 54 -2.85 3.27 -3.28
N LEU A 55 -3.20 2.02 -3.00
CA LEU A 55 -3.83 1.58 -1.78
C LEU A 55 -2.81 0.76 -1.00
N ILE A 56 -2.39 1.25 0.16
CA ILE A 56 -1.40 0.58 0.99
C ILE A 56 -2.07 -0.61 1.67
N ASP A 57 -1.59 -1.81 1.32
CA ASP A 57 -2.04 -3.07 1.88
C ASP A 57 -1.35 -3.36 3.21
N ASP A 58 -0.04 -3.09 3.28
CA ASP A 58 0.81 -3.36 4.45
C ASP A 58 2.02 -2.43 4.49
N ASP A 59 2.42 -2.02 5.69
CA ASP A 59 3.69 -1.34 5.99
C ASP A 59 4.19 -1.83 7.35
N ASP A 60 5.26 -2.64 7.32
CA ASP A 60 5.88 -3.23 8.51
C ASP A 60 7.10 -2.43 9.00
N GLY A 61 7.40 -1.29 8.37
CA GLY A 61 8.57 -0.46 8.63
C GLY A 61 9.84 -0.89 7.89
N GLU A 62 9.89 -2.11 7.34
CA GLU A 62 10.96 -2.59 6.46
C GLU A 62 10.56 -2.57 4.99
N THR A 63 9.30 -2.89 4.71
CA THR A 63 8.72 -2.93 3.37
C THR A 63 7.31 -2.34 3.35
N VAL A 64 6.96 -1.74 2.23
CA VAL A 64 5.61 -1.25 1.94
C VAL A 64 5.03 -2.07 0.79
N ARG A 65 3.84 -2.62 0.96
CA ARG A 65 3.08 -3.32 -0.08
C ARG A 65 1.86 -2.50 -0.44
N ALA A 66 1.61 -2.38 -1.74
CA ALA A 66 0.48 -1.60 -2.21
C ALA A 66 -0.16 -2.20 -3.45
N GLN A 67 -1.49 -2.12 -3.50
CA GLN A 67 -2.27 -2.29 -4.70
C GLN A 67 -2.25 -0.99 -5.52
N LEU A 68 -2.00 -1.12 -6.82
CA LEU A 68 -2.16 -0.06 -7.81
C LEU A 68 -3.60 -0.11 -8.33
N PHE A 69 -4.26 1.03 -8.33
CA PHE A 69 -5.60 1.16 -8.90
C PHE A 69 -5.75 2.48 -9.65
N PHE A 70 -6.75 2.57 -10.52
CA PHE A 70 -7.21 3.84 -11.09
C PHE A 70 -8.64 4.07 -10.66
N ASP A 71 -9.01 5.35 -10.53
CA ASP A 71 -10.36 5.77 -10.20
C ASP A 71 -10.77 6.90 -11.16
N THR A 72 -11.45 6.51 -12.24
CA THR A 72 -11.93 7.43 -13.30
C THR A 72 -13.45 7.25 -13.46
N ASP A 73 -14.00 7.01 -14.66
CA ASP A 73 -15.42 6.66 -14.86
C ASP A 73 -15.74 5.21 -14.45
N GLY A 74 -14.91 4.66 -13.57
CA GLY A 74 -14.84 3.29 -13.09
C GLY A 74 -13.54 3.07 -12.31
N THR A 75 -13.59 2.19 -11.31
CA THR A 75 -12.43 1.81 -10.50
C THR A 75 -11.92 0.45 -10.94
N GLY A 76 -10.60 0.31 -11.11
CA GLY A 76 -10.00 -0.96 -11.49
C GLY A 76 -8.62 -1.16 -10.88
N THR A 77 -8.29 -2.41 -10.60
CA THR A 77 -6.97 -2.83 -10.12
C THR A 77 -6.02 -2.98 -11.30
N ILE A 78 -4.82 -2.42 -11.15
CA ILE A 78 -3.75 -2.44 -12.15
C ILE A 78 -2.74 -3.55 -11.81
N GLY A 79 -2.43 -3.72 -10.54
CA GLY A 79 -1.40 -4.63 -10.08
C GLY A 79 -0.97 -4.37 -8.64
N TRP A 80 0.17 -4.94 -8.25
CA TRP A 80 0.74 -4.79 -6.91
C TRP A 80 2.22 -4.47 -6.97
N ILE A 81 2.69 -3.72 -5.98
CA ILE A 81 4.10 -3.46 -5.76
C ILE A 81 4.53 -3.81 -4.35
N LYS A 82 5.85 -4.01 -4.20
CA LYS A 82 6.56 -3.99 -2.93
C LYS A 82 7.73 -3.03 -3.02
N TYR A 83 7.81 -2.08 -2.10
CA TYR A 83 8.94 -1.17 -1.97
C TYR A 83 9.73 -1.44 -0.70
N THR A 84 11.05 -1.45 -0.78
CA THR A 84 11.95 -1.63 0.37
C THR A 84 12.77 -0.34 0.57
N PRO A 85 12.41 0.54 1.53
CA PRO A 85 13.08 1.84 1.69
C PRO A 85 14.58 1.75 1.94
N ALA A 86 15.03 0.73 2.68
CA ALA A 86 16.44 0.54 3.02
C ALA A 86 17.34 0.31 1.79
N THR A 87 16.83 -0.41 0.79
CA THR A 87 17.57 -0.75 -0.44
C THR A 87 17.12 0.05 -1.66
N ARG A 88 16.04 0.82 -1.54
CA ARG A 88 15.39 1.57 -2.63
C ARG A 88 14.92 0.70 -3.79
N VAL A 89 14.62 -0.57 -3.51
CA VAL A 89 14.14 -1.52 -4.51
C VAL A 89 12.62 -1.44 -4.60
N LEU A 90 12.10 -1.23 -5.81
CA LEU A 90 10.68 -1.31 -6.14
C LEU A 90 10.44 -2.55 -6.99
N LEU A 91 9.59 -3.46 -6.53
CA LEU A 91 9.23 -4.67 -7.26
C LEU A 91 7.78 -4.60 -7.73
N ASN A 92 7.52 -5.02 -8.97
CA ASN A 92 6.21 -5.47 -9.41
C ASN A 92 5.96 -6.88 -8.85
N THR A 93 4.90 -7.02 -8.06
CA THR A 93 4.49 -8.28 -7.42
C THR A 93 3.07 -8.68 -7.81
N SER A 94 2.61 -8.24 -8.99
CA SER A 94 1.31 -8.62 -9.53
C SER A 94 1.16 -10.14 -9.67
N ALA A 95 -0.07 -10.63 -9.49
CA ALA A 95 -0.39 -12.06 -9.44
C ALA A 95 -0.15 -12.81 -10.75
N GLU A 96 -0.07 -12.07 -11.85
CA GLU A 96 0.09 -12.54 -13.22
C GLU A 96 1.55 -12.83 -13.57
N LEU A 97 2.49 -12.48 -12.69
CA LEU A 97 3.92 -12.75 -12.85
C LEU A 97 4.30 -14.08 -12.23
N ASP A 98 5.17 -14.83 -12.91
CA ASP A 98 5.79 -16.05 -12.35
C ASP A 98 6.71 -15.70 -11.17
N GLU A 99 7.45 -14.59 -11.27
CA GLU A 99 8.34 -14.07 -10.23
C GLU A 99 8.26 -12.54 -10.14
N PRO A 100 8.53 -11.92 -8.98
CA PRO A 100 8.62 -10.47 -8.86
C PRO A 100 9.67 -9.86 -9.79
N VAL A 101 9.34 -8.72 -10.40
CA VAL A 101 10.24 -8.02 -11.32
C VAL A 101 10.65 -6.67 -10.72
N GLU A 102 11.96 -6.40 -10.69
CA GLU A 102 12.47 -5.09 -10.26
C GLU A 102 12.19 -4.00 -11.30
N LEU A 103 11.76 -2.84 -10.80
CA LEU A 103 11.35 -1.69 -11.60
C LEU A 103 12.37 -0.56 -11.49
N SER A 104 12.67 0.08 -12.61
CA SER A 104 13.47 1.30 -12.66
C SER A 104 12.57 2.52 -12.50
N PHE A 105 12.93 3.48 -11.64
CA PHE A 105 12.15 4.71 -11.40
C PHE A 105 13.05 5.93 -11.16
N ASP A 106 12.48 7.14 -11.11
CA ASP A 106 13.25 8.36 -10.83
C ASP A 106 13.64 8.43 -9.33
N ALA A 107 14.94 8.32 -9.06
CA ALA A 107 15.50 8.23 -7.71
C ALA A 107 15.12 9.41 -6.80
N ARG A 108 14.77 10.58 -7.35
CA ARG A 108 14.37 11.76 -6.57
C ARG A 108 13.14 11.48 -5.71
N PHE A 109 12.25 10.59 -6.14
CA PHE A 109 11.07 10.22 -5.36
C PHE A 109 11.42 9.30 -4.18
N ALA A 110 12.42 8.41 -4.32
CA ALA A 110 12.94 7.66 -3.17
C ALA A 110 13.63 8.58 -2.15
N ASP A 111 14.36 9.61 -2.61
CA ASP A 111 14.95 10.62 -1.73
C ASP A 111 13.87 11.42 -0.98
N GLY A 112 12.83 11.86 -1.69
CA GLY A 112 11.69 12.54 -1.09
C GLY A 112 10.95 11.68 -0.06
N TYR A 113 10.74 10.39 -0.36
CA TYR A 113 10.14 9.43 0.56
C TYR A 113 10.97 9.30 1.85
N ALA A 114 12.28 9.10 1.72
CA ALA A 114 13.19 8.96 2.87
C ALA A 114 13.18 10.22 3.75
N ASN A 115 13.28 11.40 3.13
CA ASN A 115 13.26 12.68 3.86
C ASN A 115 11.93 12.86 4.62
N CYS A 116 10.80 12.58 3.97
CA CYS A 116 9.49 12.68 4.60
C CYS A 116 9.36 11.77 5.85
N LEU A 117 9.87 10.54 5.79
CA LEU A 117 9.87 9.64 6.93
C LEU A 117 10.70 10.20 8.10
N THR A 118 11.86 10.78 7.82
CA THR A 118 12.70 11.39 8.87
C THR A 118 12.04 12.58 9.55
N GLU A 119 11.36 13.45 8.79
CA GLU A 119 10.63 14.61 9.32
C GLU A 119 9.48 14.18 10.23
N LYS A 120 8.77 13.10 9.88
CA LYS A 120 7.69 12.54 10.71
C LYS A 120 8.18 11.88 12.00
N GLN A 121 9.42 11.39 12.05
CA GLN A 121 10.01 10.80 13.25
C GLN A 121 10.57 11.85 14.21
N ALA A 122 10.81 13.07 13.73
CA ALA A 122 11.38 14.18 14.50
C ALA A 122 10.34 15.07 15.20
N GLY A 123 9.05 14.87 14.93
CA GLY A 123 7.92 15.60 15.54
C GLY A 123 7.18 14.76 16.56
#